data_AF-A0A2V6HP81-F1
#
_entry.id   AF-A0A2V6HP81-F1
#
_cell.length_a   1.000
_cell.length_b   1.000
_cell.length_c   1.000
_cell.angle_alpha   90.00
_cell.angle_beta   90.00
_cell.angle_gamma   90.00
#
_symmetry.space_group_name_H-M   'P 1'
#
loop_
_entity.id
_entity.type
_entity.pdbx_description
1 polymer ?
#
loop_
_entity_poly.entity_id
_entity_poly.type
_entity_poly.pdbx_seq_one_letter_code
_entity_poly.pdbx_strand_id
1 'polypeptide(L)'
;MALNVFHYHASMGSPFVISHYVGFALIGLLGWSLQNRASLKTLLPASIAASLIFYFVTNCVSWVYEPSYPKTFAGFVQAQSVGLPVYNGATPAWMFLRNSLLGDLLFTALFVACMNFGRKTSRDAGAALPRVA
;
A
#
# COMPACT_ATOMS: atom_id res chain seq x y z
N MET A 1 -8.76 15.87 15.11
CA MET A 1 -10.13 15.45 14.76
C MET A 1 -10.95 16.59 14.13
N ALA A 2 -10.94 17.79 14.70
CA ALA A 2 -11.65 18.97 14.15
C ALA A 2 -11.15 19.42 12.75
N LEU A 3 -9.85 19.35 12.48
CA LEU A 3 -9.25 19.97 11.28
C LEU A 3 -9.76 19.40 9.94
N ASN A 4 -10.16 18.13 9.88
CA ASN A 4 -10.59 17.48 8.63
C ASN A 4 -12.02 17.89 8.22
N VAL A 5 -12.90 18.07 9.21
CA VAL A 5 -14.31 18.44 8.99
C VAL A 5 -14.42 19.93 8.68
N PHE A 6 -13.64 20.78 9.37
CA PHE A 6 -13.74 22.24 9.25
C PHE A 6 -12.93 22.84 8.09
N HIS A 7 -12.01 22.09 7.46
CA HIS A 7 -11.19 22.62 6.36
C HIS A 7 -11.33 21.86 5.04
N TYR A 8 -11.55 20.53 5.07
CA TYR A 8 -11.58 19.72 3.85
C TYR A 8 -12.99 19.25 3.46
N HIS A 9 -14.02 19.53 4.28
CA HIS A 9 -15.39 19.03 4.11
C HIS A 9 -15.48 17.50 3.91
N ALA A 10 -14.41 16.76 4.20
CA ALA A 10 -14.34 15.32 4.07
C ALA A 10 -14.70 14.71 5.42
N SER A 11 -15.94 14.22 5.53
CA SER A 11 -16.34 13.38 6.65
C SER A 11 -15.38 12.20 6.77
N MET A 12 -14.89 11.89 7.97
CA MET A 12 -14.05 10.69 8.18
C MET A 12 -14.81 9.39 7.83
N GLY A 13 -16.14 9.45 7.75
CA GLY A 13 -16.99 8.37 7.25
C GLY A 13 -17.27 8.42 5.75
N SER A 14 -16.54 9.21 4.95
CA SER A 14 -16.72 9.19 3.51
C SER A 14 -16.31 7.81 2.95
N PRO A 15 -17.00 7.30 1.92
CA PRO A 15 -16.66 6.01 1.31
C PRO A 15 -15.20 5.94 0.85
N PHE A 16 -14.65 7.06 0.37
CA PHE A 16 -13.25 7.17 -0.05
C PHE A 16 -12.28 6.94 1.11
N VAL A 17 -12.50 7.58 2.27
CA VAL A 17 -11.64 7.41 3.45
C VAL A 17 -11.78 5.99 4.02
N ILE A 18 -13.01 5.47 4.08
CA ILE A 18 -13.27 4.10 4.53
C ILE A 18 -12.52 3.09 3.64
N SER A 19 -12.48 3.31 2.32
CA SER A 19 -11.76 2.43 1.39
C SER A 19 -10.26 2.33 1.70
N HIS A 20 -9.63 3.43 2.15
CA HIS A 20 -8.23 3.42 2.56
C HIS A 20 -8.02 2.57 3.81
N TYR A 21 -8.90 2.70 4.81
CA TYR A 21 -8.83 1.88 6.02
C TYR A 21 -9.02 0.40 5.72
N VAL A 22 -9.94 0.06 4.81
CA VAL A 22 -10.12 -1.32 4.33
C VAL A 22 -8.85 -1.82 3.63
N GLY A 23 -8.28 -1.02 2.73
CA GLY A 23 -7.01 -1.34 2.06
C GLY A 23 -5.88 -1.61 3.05
N PHE A 24 -5.69 -0.73 4.04
CA PHE A 24 -4.68 -0.92 5.07
C PHE A 24 -4.95 -2.13 5.97
N ALA A 25 -6.21 -2.42 6.30
CA ALA A 25 -6.57 -3.62 7.05
C ALA A 25 -6.19 -4.89 6.27
N LEU A 26 -6.51 -4.96 4.98
CA LEU A 26 -6.14 -6.10 4.12
C LEU A 26 -4.62 -6.28 4.01
N ILE A 27 -3.88 -5.18 3.84
CA ILE A 27 -2.41 -5.20 3.81
C ILE A 27 -1.84 -5.62 5.17
N GLY A 28 -2.42 -5.15 6.26
CA GLY A 28 -2.04 -5.54 7.62
C GLY A 28 -2.24 -7.04 7.87
N LEU A 29 -3.36 -7.60 7.42
CA LEU A 29 -3.62 -9.04 7.48
C LEU A 29 -2.63 -9.84 6.64
N LEU A 30 -2.29 -9.35 5.44
CA LEU A 30 -1.25 -9.96 4.60
C LEU A 30 0.10 -9.97 5.32
N GLY A 31 0.52 -8.83 5.89
CA GLY A 31 1.75 -8.73 6.67
C GLY A 31 1.74 -9.64 7.89
N TRP A 32 0.64 -9.69 8.63
CA TRP A 32 0.47 -10.55 9.79
C TRP A 32 0.60 -12.03 9.43
N SER A 33 0.03 -12.46 8.31
CA SER A 33 0.15 -13.85 7.83
C SER A 33 1.60 -14.26 7.50
N LEU A 34 2.45 -13.29 7.15
CA LEU A 34 3.84 -13.52 6.74
C LEU A 34 4.87 -13.23 7.84
N GLN A 35 4.44 -12.76 9.01
CA GLN A 35 5.34 -12.29 10.07
C GLN A 35 6.39 -13.33 10.50
N ASN A 36 6.01 -14.61 10.54
CA ASN A 36 6.89 -15.70 10.98
C ASN A 36 7.86 -16.18 9.89
N ARG A 37 7.71 -15.69 8.65
CA ARG A 37 8.51 -16.08 7.48
C ARG A 37 9.11 -14.86 6.80
N ALA A 38 9.29 -13.76 7.53
CA ALA A 38 9.79 -12.49 7.00
C ALA A 38 11.19 -12.65 6.40
N SER A 39 11.26 -12.54 5.08
CA SER A 39 12.49 -12.58 4.28
C SER A 39 12.28 -11.79 3.00
N LEU A 40 13.35 -11.45 2.27
CA LEU A 40 13.22 -10.73 1.01
C LEU A 40 12.30 -11.48 0.01
N LYS A 41 12.39 -12.81 -0.02
CA LYS A 41 11.59 -13.67 -0.90
C LYS A 41 10.10 -13.65 -0.60
N THR A 42 9.71 -13.35 0.63
CA THR A 42 8.31 -13.29 1.05
C THR A 42 7.79 -11.86 1.08
N LEU A 43 8.62 -10.89 1.46
CA LEU A 43 8.23 -9.48 1.59
C LEU A 43 8.12 -8.77 0.24
N LEU A 44 8.98 -9.09 -0.73
CA LEU A 44 8.93 -8.48 -2.07
C LEU A 44 7.62 -8.79 -2.82
N PRO A 45 7.18 -10.06 -2.96
CA PRO A 45 5.88 -10.34 -3.58
C PRO A 45 4.71 -9.82 -2.72
N ALA A 46 4.85 -9.80 -1.39
CA ALA A 46 3.83 -9.23 -0.51
C ALA A 46 3.66 -7.72 -0.69
N SER A 47 4.74 -6.97 -0.93
CA SER A 47 4.66 -5.54 -1.20
C SER A 47 3.98 -5.24 -2.54
N ILE A 48 4.27 -6.04 -3.57
CA ILE A 48 3.55 -5.96 -4.86
C ILE A 48 2.06 -6.22 -4.67
N ALA A 49 1.71 -7.30 -3.95
CA ALA A 49 0.33 -7.62 -3.64
C ALA A 49 -0.36 -6.51 -2.85
N ALA A 50 0.33 -5.89 -1.88
CA ALA A 50 -0.18 -4.77 -1.10
C ALA A 50 -0.53 -3.57 -1.99
N SER A 51 0.37 -3.14 -2.88
CA SER A 51 0.11 -2.04 -3.81
C SER A 51 -1.09 -2.34 -4.71
N LEU A 52 -1.19 -3.58 -5.22
CA LEU A 52 -2.30 -4.01 -6.07
C LEU A 52 -3.63 -4.03 -5.32
N ILE A 53 -3.65 -4.55 -4.09
CA ILE A 53 -4.86 -4.59 -3.24
C ILE A 53 -5.35 -3.17 -2.96
N PHE A 54 -4.45 -2.27 -2.53
CA PHE A 54 -4.81 -0.89 -2.24
C PHE A 54 -5.36 -0.18 -3.48
N TYR A 55 -4.66 -0.30 -4.60
CA TYR A 55 -5.06 0.28 -5.87
C TYR A 55 -6.42 -0.24 -6.33
N PHE A 56 -6.62 -1.55 -6.28
CA PHE A 56 -7.88 -2.16 -6.71
C PHE A 56 -9.06 -1.69 -5.86
N VAL A 57 -8.93 -1.75 -4.53
CA VAL A 57 -9.99 -1.39 -3.58
C VAL A 57 -10.39 0.08 -3.73
N THR A 58 -9.41 0.98 -3.79
CA THR A 58 -9.67 2.42 -3.92
C THR A 58 -10.34 2.76 -5.26
N ASN A 59 -9.89 2.16 -6.37
CA ASN A 59 -10.53 2.36 -7.67
C ASN A 59 -11.92 1.70 -7.79
N CYS A 60 -12.17 0.60 -7.09
CA CYS A 60 -13.52 0.03 -6.97
C CYS A 60 -14.46 1.04 -6.31
N VAL A 61 -14.04 1.68 -5.22
CA VAL A 61 -14.83 2.71 -4.54
C VAL A 61 -15.04 3.93 -5.44
N SER A 62 -14.00 4.39 -6.15
CA SER A 62 -14.15 5.44 -7.16
C SER A 62 -15.20 5.07 -8.21
N TRP A 63 -15.13 3.88 -8.78
CA TRP A 63 -16.13 3.43 -9.76
C TRP A 63 -17.55 3.37 -9.19
N VAL A 64 -17.73 3.04 -7.91
CA VAL A 64 -19.07 2.99 -7.27
C VAL A 64 -19.59 4.39 -6.98
N TYR A 65 -18.79 5.26 -6.36
CA TYR A 65 -19.29 6.51 -5.76
C TYR A 65 -19.12 7.76 -6.63
N GLU A 66 -18.16 7.77 -7.55
CA GLU A 66 -17.94 8.93 -8.42
C GLU A 66 -18.94 8.88 -9.59
N PRO A 67 -19.86 9.87 -9.72
CA PRO A 67 -20.91 9.86 -10.75
C PRO A 67 -20.35 9.92 -12.17
N SER A 68 -19.15 10.47 -12.33
CA SER A 68 -18.47 10.63 -13.61
C SER A 68 -18.07 9.30 -14.26
N TYR A 69 -18.05 8.19 -13.50
CA TYR A 69 -17.83 6.86 -14.09
C TYR A 69 -19.14 6.21 -14.55
N PRO A 70 -19.20 5.73 -15.81
CA PRO A 70 -20.27 4.84 -16.25
C PRO A 70 -20.35 3.60 -15.36
N LYS A 71 -21.54 3.27 -14.84
CA LYS A 71 -21.77 2.07 -14.02
C LYS A 71 -21.92 0.80 -14.87
N THR A 72 -20.94 0.60 -15.74
CA THR A 72 -20.80 -0.53 -16.65
C THR A 72 -19.43 -1.18 -16.45
N PHE A 73 -19.25 -2.39 -16.97
CA PHE A 73 -17.95 -3.06 -16.94
C PHE A 73 -16.85 -2.23 -17.64
N ALA A 74 -17.19 -1.54 -18.72
CA ALA A 74 -16.26 -0.63 -19.40
C ALA A 74 -15.82 0.54 -18.49
N GLY A 75 -16.76 1.14 -17.75
CA GLY A 75 -16.42 2.18 -16.77
C GLY A 75 -15.61 1.67 -15.59
N PHE A 76 -15.79 0.40 -15.21
CA PHE A 76 -14.94 -0.25 -14.20
C PHE A 76 -13.51 -0.43 -14.71
N VAL A 77 -13.34 -0.95 -15.92
CA VAL A 77 -12.01 -1.07 -16.56
C VAL A 77 -11.37 0.30 -16.73
N GLN A 78 -12.15 1.32 -17.09
CA GLN A 78 -11.69 2.71 -17.16
C GLN A 78 -11.16 3.20 -15.81
N ALA A 79 -11.91 2.97 -14.71
CA ALA A 79 -11.48 3.34 -13.36
C ALA A 79 -10.16 2.66 -12.98
N GLN A 80 -9.99 1.38 -13.35
CA GLN A 80 -8.78 0.61 -13.03
C GLN A 80 -7.56 0.93 -13.92
N SER A 81 -7.71 1.70 -15.00
CA SER A 81 -6.64 1.91 -15.98
C SER A 81 -6.26 3.38 -16.14
N VAL A 82 -7.05 4.12 -16.92
CA VAL A 82 -6.77 5.52 -17.25
C VAL A 82 -7.37 6.46 -16.21
N GLY A 83 -8.53 6.13 -15.65
CA GLY A 83 -9.29 7.02 -14.78
C GLY A 83 -10.20 7.96 -15.58
N LEU A 84 -10.63 9.06 -14.96
CA LEU A 84 -11.51 10.04 -15.61
C LEU A 84 -10.73 10.92 -16.60
N PRO A 85 -11.31 11.27 -17.76
CA PRO A 85 -10.67 12.13 -18.76
C PRO A 85 -10.18 13.47 -18.24
N VAL A 86 -10.87 14.06 -17.25
CA VAL A 86 -10.48 15.32 -16.61
C VAL A 86 -9.08 15.26 -15.96
N TYR A 87 -8.62 14.07 -15.57
CA TYR A 87 -7.30 13.85 -14.97
C TYR A 87 -6.26 13.26 -15.94
N ASN A 88 -6.69 12.73 -17.10
CA ASN A 88 -5.84 12.01 -18.05
C ASN A 88 -4.72 12.87 -18.68
N GLY A 89 -4.82 14.20 -18.61
CA GLY A 89 -3.76 15.12 -19.08
C GLY A 89 -2.57 15.28 -18.12
N ALA A 90 -2.69 14.84 -16.86
CA ALA A 90 -1.65 15.04 -15.84
C ALA A 90 -1.39 13.81 -14.97
N THR A 91 -2.43 13.06 -14.58
CA THR A 91 -2.32 11.95 -13.61
C THR A 91 -3.32 10.81 -13.89
N PRO A 92 -3.10 9.98 -14.92
CA PRO A 92 -3.84 8.74 -15.11
C PRO A 92 -3.79 7.81 -13.88
N ALA A 93 -4.83 7.01 -13.67
CA ALA A 93 -4.94 6.10 -12.53
C ALA A 93 -3.74 5.13 -12.42
N TRP A 94 -3.32 4.52 -13.53
CA TRP A 94 -2.17 3.60 -13.55
C TRP A 94 -0.86 4.23 -13.05
N MET A 95 -0.68 5.56 -13.14
CA MET A 95 0.51 6.24 -12.60
C MET A 95 0.55 6.18 -11.08
N PHE A 96 -0.60 6.20 -10.40
CA PHE A 96 -0.68 5.99 -8.96
C PHE A 96 -0.23 4.58 -8.58
N LEU A 97 -0.65 3.56 -9.33
CA LEU A 97 -0.18 2.19 -9.12
C LEU A 97 1.33 2.10 -9.30
N ARG A 98 1.87 2.65 -10.38
CA ARG A 98 3.32 2.68 -10.63
C ARG A 98 4.08 3.33 -9.47
N ASN A 99 3.67 4.52 -9.05
CA ASN A 99 4.36 5.26 -8.01
C ASN A 99 4.27 4.56 -6.66
N SER A 100 3.09 4.04 -6.31
CA SER A 100 2.89 3.28 -5.07
C SER A 100 3.72 2.01 -5.07
N LEU A 101 3.74 1.27 -6.18
CA LEU A 101 4.53 0.05 -6.33
C LEU A 101 6.03 0.32 -6.16
N LEU A 102 6.55 1.38 -6.80
CA LEU A 102 7.95 1.76 -6.65
C LEU A 102 8.29 2.18 -5.22
N GLY A 103 7.39 2.94 -4.57
CA GLY A 103 7.52 3.30 -3.17
C GLY A 103 7.55 2.09 -2.25
N ASP A 104 6.58 1.19 -2.39
CA ASP A 104 6.46 -0.02 -1.58
C ASP A 104 7.66 -0.96 -1.74
N LEU A 105 8.15 -1.13 -2.98
CA LEU A 105 9.35 -1.92 -3.26
C LEU A 105 10.60 -1.28 -2.64
N LEU A 106 10.76 0.04 -2.76
CA LEU A 106 11.89 0.76 -2.18
C LEU A 106 11.89 0.64 -0.65
N PHE A 107 10.76 0.93 -0.01
CA PHE A 107 10.63 0.82 1.45
C PHE A 107 10.84 -0.62 1.92
N THR A 108 10.32 -1.61 1.20
CA THR A 108 10.52 -3.03 1.51
C THR A 108 11.99 -3.43 1.41
N ALA A 109 12.69 -2.98 0.36
CA ALA A 109 14.11 -3.24 0.19
C ALA A 109 14.96 -2.61 1.31
N LEU A 110 14.67 -1.35 1.66
CA LEU A 110 15.32 -0.64 2.76
C LEU A 110 15.06 -1.33 4.11
N PHE A 111 13.81 -1.72 4.38
CA PHE A 111 13.43 -2.44 5.58
C PHE A 111 14.23 -3.75 5.72
N VAL A 112 14.30 -4.55 4.66
CA VAL A 112 15.07 -5.80 4.64
C VAL A 112 16.56 -5.56 4.80
N ALA A 113 17.11 -4.51 4.18
CA ALA A 113 18.51 -4.13 4.35
C ALA A 113 18.81 -3.83 5.82
N CYS A 114 18.02 -2.97 6.46
CA CYS A 114 18.17 -2.63 7.89
C CYS A 114 18.07 -3.86 8.79
N MET A 115 17.08 -4.74 8.56
CA MET A 115 16.95 -6.00 9.31
C MET A 115 18.20 -6.87 9.19
N ASN A 116 18.77 -6.99 7.98
CA ASN A 116 19.96 -7.80 7.74
C ASN A 116 21.21 -7.19 8.39
N PHE A 117 21.38 -5.86 8.33
CA PHE A 117 22.47 -5.17 9.02
C PHE A 117 22.38 -5.36 10.54
N GLY A 118 21.21 -5.15 11.14
CA GLY A 118 21.01 -5.35 12.58
C GLY A 118 21.28 -6.78 13.05
N ARG A 119 20.90 -7.79 12.23
CA ARG A 119 21.20 -9.20 12.51
C ARG A 119 22.70 -9.51 12.46
N LYS A 120 23.44 -8.92 11.52
CA LYS A 120 24.91 -9.08 11.45
C LYS A 120 25.59 -8.49 12.69
N THR A 121 25.28 -7.24 13.02
CA THR A 121 25.85 -6.56 14.21
C THR A 121 25.54 -7.31 15.51
N SER A 122 24.31 -7.80 15.69
CA SER A 122 23.93 -8.56 16.88
C SER A 122 24.67 -9.89 16.99
N ARG A 123 24.89 -10.57 15.85
CA ARG A 123 25.64 -11.83 15.80
C ARG A 123 27.11 -11.61 16.13
N ASP A 124 27.72 -10.58 15.56
CA ASP A 124 29.14 -10.27 15.76
C ASP A 124 29.41 -9.82 17.21
N ALA A 125 28.49 -9.05 17.80
CA ALA A 125 28.54 -8.69 19.22
C ALA A 125 28.41 -9.92 20.14
N GLY A 126 27.50 -10.86 19.84
CA GLY A 126 27.36 -12.10 20.61
C GLY A 126 28.54 -13.07 20.46
N ALA A 127 29.24 -13.06 19.32
CA ALA A 127 30.45 -13.85 19.10
C ALA A 127 31.69 -13.26 19.80
N ALA A 128 31.70 -11.95 20.05
CA ALA A 128 32.78 -11.26 20.76
C ALA A 128 32.71 -11.40 22.29
N LEU A 129 31.55 -11.79 22.85
CA LEU A 129 31.42 -12.04 24.28
C LEU A 129 32.03 -13.41 24.63
N PRO A 130 32.96 -13.49 25.60
CA PRO A 130 33.50 -14.77 26.04
C PRO A 130 32.35 -15.61 26.61
N ARG A 131 32.24 -16.86 26.14
CA ARG A 131 31.32 -17.84 26.74
C ARG A 131 31.82 -18.11 28.15
N VAL A 132 31.23 -17.45 29.14
CA VAL A 132 31.43 -17.81 30.55
C VAL A 132 30.80 -19.19 30.71
N ALA A 133 31.67 -20.20 30.82
CA ALA A 133 31.32 -21.59 31.09
C ALA A 133 31.02 -21.79 32.59
#